data_AF-A0A3L7PGW5-F1
#
_entry.id   AF-A0A3L7PGW5-F1
#
_cell.length_a   1.000
_cell.length_b   1.000
_cell.length_c   1.000
_cell.angle_alpha   90.00
_cell.angle_beta   90.00
_cell.angle_gamma   90.00
#
_symmetry.space_group_name_H-M   'P 1'
#
loop_
_entity.id
_entity.type
_entity.pdbx_description
1 polymer ?
#
loop_
_entity_poly.entity_id
_entity_poly.type
_entity_poly.pdbx_seq_one_letter_code
_entity_poly.pdbx_strand_id
1 'polypeptide(L)'
;MKRLCVTNWSYNSFSVYLLATADRVTHEAKYLDAAKEKARFGILPGQLQGGKHKGRWADPHNARPAYYCIMVRGLPALFDVLPVSAPNRESIANSILAAMQARNPELTCRGIMNVDSLLEAILLFQALSPEQRQAVGSCHADEALAILERHCVTRLRKNQGPFSPGVGGYYFEYILQQRRR
;
A
#
# COMPACT_ATOMS: atom_id res chain seq x y z
N MET A 1 0.40 27.78 -11.84
CA MET A 1 1.73 27.17 -11.57
C MET A 1 1.71 25.72 -12.06
N LYS A 2 2.65 25.31 -12.91
CA LYS A 2 2.68 23.94 -13.48
C LYS A 2 3.20 22.97 -12.42
N ARG A 3 2.44 21.91 -12.10
CA ARG A 3 2.86 20.87 -11.14
C ARG A 3 3.83 19.91 -11.84
N LEU A 4 5.02 19.71 -11.26
CA LEU A 4 5.95 18.69 -11.74
C LEU A 4 5.35 17.29 -11.56
N CYS A 5 5.50 16.45 -12.58
CA CYS A 5 4.79 15.18 -12.71
C CYS A 5 5.60 14.22 -13.59
N VAL A 6 5.91 13.03 -13.08
CA VAL A 6 6.48 11.91 -13.84
C VAL A 6 5.41 10.83 -13.94
N THR A 7 4.85 10.66 -15.14
CA THR A 7 3.60 9.91 -15.37
C THR A 7 3.73 8.38 -15.29
N ASN A 8 4.94 7.84 -15.12
CA ASN A 8 5.13 6.40 -14.94
C ASN A 8 4.91 5.98 -13.48
N TRP A 9 3.66 6.09 -13.02
CA TRP A 9 3.28 5.99 -11.62
C TRP A 9 3.69 4.66 -10.96
N SER A 10 3.40 3.51 -11.59
CA SER A 10 3.74 2.19 -11.03
C SER A 10 5.23 1.92 -10.94
N TYR A 11 6.03 2.32 -11.94
CA TYR A 11 7.49 2.20 -11.88
C TYR A 11 8.10 3.09 -10.80
N ASN A 12 7.56 4.28 -10.62
CA ASN A 12 7.93 5.12 -9.49
C ASN A 12 7.55 4.47 -8.15
N SER A 13 6.39 3.81 -8.06
CA SER A 13 5.99 3.07 -6.86
C SER A 13 6.88 1.86 -6.56
N PHE A 14 7.30 1.10 -7.59
CA PHE A 14 8.32 0.06 -7.43
C PHE A 14 9.61 0.63 -6.83
N SER A 15 10.07 1.77 -7.35
CA SER A 15 11.28 2.44 -6.85
C SER A 15 11.09 2.92 -5.41
N VAL A 16 9.95 3.53 -5.08
CA VAL A 16 9.66 4.00 -3.72
C VAL A 16 9.64 2.83 -2.74
N TYR A 17 8.99 1.72 -3.09
CA TYR A 17 8.99 0.53 -2.24
C TYR A 17 10.40 -0.01 -2.00
N LEU A 18 11.21 -0.14 -3.05
CA LEU A 18 12.60 -0.59 -2.94
C LEU A 18 13.44 0.34 -2.06
N LEU A 19 13.37 1.65 -2.31
CA LEU A 19 14.16 2.65 -1.60
C LEU A 19 13.75 2.77 -0.13
N ALA A 20 12.46 2.75 0.18
CA ALA A 20 11.98 2.74 1.56
C ALA A 20 12.39 1.46 2.29
N THR A 21 12.36 0.31 1.60
CA THR A 21 12.86 -0.95 2.16
C THR A 21 14.36 -0.92 2.41
N ALA A 22 15.14 -0.33 1.49
CA ALA A 22 16.58 -0.16 1.67
C ALA A 22 16.89 0.74 2.86
N ASP A 23 16.23 1.91 2.97
CA ASP A 23 16.38 2.82 4.10
C ASP A 23 16.02 2.17 5.44
N ARG A 24 14.95 1.36 5.49
CA ARG A 24 14.55 0.63 6.70
C ARG A 24 15.64 -0.30 7.23
N VAL A 25 16.48 -0.84 6.36
CA VAL A 25 17.53 -1.82 6.72
C VAL A 25 18.90 -1.16 6.88
N THR A 26 19.25 -0.19 6.03
CA THR A 26 20.59 0.41 6.01
C THR A 26 20.68 1.74 6.75
N HIS A 27 19.54 2.43 6.92
CA HIS A 27 19.44 3.78 7.47
C HIS A 27 20.28 4.83 6.71
N GLU A 28 20.60 4.57 5.45
CA GLU A 28 21.30 5.54 4.61
C GLU A 28 20.34 6.58 4.02
N ALA A 29 20.49 7.84 4.46
CA ALA A 29 19.61 8.97 4.10
C ALA A 29 19.33 9.12 2.59
N LYS A 30 20.28 8.77 1.73
CA LYS A 30 20.14 8.84 0.26
C LYS A 30 18.93 8.04 -0.24
N TYR A 31 18.58 6.94 0.41
CA TYR A 31 17.45 6.10 0.03
C TYR A 31 16.12 6.75 0.39
N LEU A 32 15.99 7.26 1.63
CA LEU A 32 14.81 8.00 2.04
C LEU A 32 14.60 9.28 1.22
N ASP A 33 15.67 10.02 0.95
CA ASP A 33 15.62 11.23 0.12
C ASP A 33 15.10 10.95 -1.29
N ALA A 34 15.64 9.92 -1.94
CA ALA A 34 15.18 9.48 -3.25
C ALA A 34 13.73 8.97 -3.21
N ALA A 35 13.33 8.24 -2.16
CA ALA A 35 11.96 7.74 -2.02
C ALA A 35 10.94 8.89 -1.86
N LYS A 36 11.26 9.90 -1.03
CA LYS A 36 10.44 11.11 -0.85
C LYS A 36 10.24 11.85 -2.16
N GLU A 37 11.31 12.07 -2.92
CA GLU A 37 11.26 12.78 -4.20
C GLU A 37 10.42 12.02 -5.24
N LYS A 38 10.64 10.72 -5.36
CA LYS A 38 9.86 9.87 -6.27
C LYS A 38 8.39 9.81 -5.90
N ALA A 39 8.04 9.75 -4.61
CA ALA A 39 6.64 9.83 -4.21
C ALA A 39 6.04 11.20 -4.57
N ARG A 40 6.76 12.28 -4.26
CA ARG A 40 6.31 13.67 -4.50
C ARG A 40 5.99 13.96 -5.95
N PHE A 41 6.82 13.51 -6.89
CA PHE A 41 6.66 13.82 -8.32
C PHE A 41 6.08 12.68 -9.15
N GLY A 42 6.24 11.44 -8.67
CA GLY A 42 5.98 10.23 -9.43
C GLY A 42 4.94 9.30 -8.83
N ILE A 43 4.25 9.68 -7.73
CA ILE A 43 3.10 8.95 -7.20
C ILE A 43 1.94 9.90 -6.89
N LEU A 44 2.17 10.87 -6.01
CA LEU A 44 1.12 11.73 -5.44
C LEU A 44 0.37 12.57 -6.50
N PRO A 45 1.04 13.18 -7.50
CA PRO A 45 0.34 14.04 -8.47
C PRO A 45 -0.65 13.30 -9.37
N GLY A 46 -0.52 11.98 -9.53
CA GLY A 46 -1.39 11.18 -10.38
C GLY A 46 -2.68 10.72 -9.70
N GLN A 47 -2.76 10.80 -8.36
CA GLN A 47 -3.91 10.32 -7.62
C GLN A 47 -5.07 11.34 -7.63
N LEU A 48 -6.24 10.89 -8.07
CA LEU A 48 -7.48 11.64 -8.09
C LEU A 48 -7.94 11.90 -6.64
N GLN A 49 -8.06 13.19 -6.29
CA GLN A 49 -8.40 13.62 -4.93
C GLN A 49 -9.92 13.77 -4.70
N GLY A 50 -10.74 13.69 -5.74
CA GLY A 50 -12.18 13.89 -5.67
C GLY A 50 -12.97 13.20 -6.78
N GLY A 51 -14.30 13.28 -6.68
CA GLY A 51 -15.24 12.66 -7.61
C GLY A 51 -15.37 11.14 -7.46
N LYS A 52 -16.07 10.50 -8.41
CA LYS A 52 -16.39 9.05 -8.36
C LYS A 52 -15.17 8.12 -8.34
N HIS A 53 -14.01 8.63 -8.73
CA HIS A 53 -12.75 7.89 -8.85
C HIS A 53 -11.71 8.34 -7.82
N LYS A 54 -12.12 9.04 -6.76
CA LYS A 54 -11.24 9.43 -5.65
C LYS A 54 -10.41 8.23 -5.18
N GLY A 55 -9.11 8.46 -4.92
CA GLY A 55 -8.17 7.42 -4.50
C GLY A 55 -7.60 6.57 -5.63
N ARG A 56 -8.01 6.78 -6.89
CA ARG A 56 -7.43 6.12 -8.08
C ARG A 56 -6.42 7.01 -8.78
N TRP A 57 -5.57 6.40 -9.60
CA TRP A 57 -4.65 7.14 -10.47
C TRP A 57 -5.32 7.50 -11.79
N ALA A 58 -4.95 8.66 -12.33
CA ALA A 58 -5.62 9.29 -13.46
C ALA A 58 -5.46 8.53 -14.79
N ASP A 59 -4.53 7.58 -14.88
CA ASP A 59 -4.35 6.77 -16.07
C ASP A 59 -5.06 5.40 -15.99
N PRO A 60 -5.64 4.91 -17.10
CA PRO A 60 -6.34 3.62 -17.12
C PRO A 60 -5.47 2.41 -16.76
N HIS A 61 -4.16 2.49 -16.96
CA HIS A 61 -3.25 1.37 -16.70
C HIS A 61 -3.06 1.15 -15.20
N ASN A 62 -2.72 2.20 -14.44
CA ASN A 62 -2.57 2.12 -12.99
C ASN A 62 -3.91 2.06 -12.23
N ALA A 63 -5.02 2.39 -12.89
CA ALA A 63 -6.35 2.13 -12.35
C ALA A 63 -6.72 0.64 -12.29
N ARG A 64 -6.02 -0.23 -13.04
CA ARG A 64 -6.26 -1.68 -13.02
C ARG A 64 -5.84 -2.30 -11.69
N PRO A 65 -6.55 -3.34 -11.22
CA PRO A 65 -6.34 -3.93 -9.89
C PRO A 65 -4.90 -4.31 -9.55
N ALA A 66 -4.16 -4.93 -10.48
CA ALA A 66 -2.78 -5.36 -10.25
C ALA A 66 -1.82 -4.17 -10.03
N TYR A 67 -1.85 -3.18 -10.93
CA TYR A 67 -1.00 -1.98 -10.84
C TYR A 67 -1.39 -1.07 -9.68
N TYR A 68 -2.68 -1.01 -9.39
CA TYR A 68 -3.16 -0.27 -8.24
C TYR A 68 -2.58 -0.80 -6.93
N CYS A 69 -2.47 -2.11 -6.74
CA CYS A 69 -1.82 -2.67 -5.54
C CYS A 69 -0.33 -2.32 -5.47
N ILE A 70 0.36 -2.23 -6.62
CA ILE A 70 1.74 -1.73 -6.70
C ILE A 70 1.82 -0.27 -6.25
N MET A 71 0.85 0.57 -6.61
CA MET A 71 0.77 1.96 -6.13
C MET A 71 0.55 2.00 -4.61
N VAL A 72 -0.41 1.22 -4.12
CA VAL A 72 -0.77 1.20 -2.69
C VAL A 72 0.41 0.71 -1.86
N ARG A 73 1.08 -0.39 -2.20
CA ARG A 73 2.15 -0.96 -1.35
C ARG A 73 3.33 -0.01 -1.12
N GLY A 74 3.68 0.82 -2.10
CA GLY A 74 4.82 1.74 -1.99
C GLY A 74 4.58 2.85 -0.97
N LEU A 75 3.33 3.25 -0.76
CA LEU A 75 2.97 4.38 0.11
C LEU A 75 3.11 4.03 1.61
N PRO A 76 2.53 2.95 2.17
CA PRO A 76 2.79 2.52 3.54
C PRO A 76 4.26 2.22 3.80
N ALA A 77 4.96 1.58 2.85
CA ALA A 77 6.39 1.30 3.01
C ALA A 77 7.21 2.58 3.19
N LEU A 78 6.93 3.63 2.41
CA LEU A 78 7.54 4.94 2.62
C LEU A 78 7.09 5.58 3.93
N PHE A 79 5.81 5.50 4.26
CA PHE A 79 5.25 6.11 5.47
C PHE A 79 5.84 5.53 6.76
N ASP A 80 6.19 4.24 6.74
CA ASP A 80 6.82 3.52 7.84
C ASP A 80 8.15 4.17 8.25
N VAL A 81 8.97 4.57 7.26
CA VAL A 81 10.31 5.12 7.47
C VAL A 81 10.36 6.65 7.50
N LEU A 82 9.24 7.34 7.27
CA LEU A 82 9.22 8.80 7.30
C LEU A 82 9.38 9.34 8.73
N PRO A 83 10.19 10.39 8.95
CA PRO A 83 10.19 11.10 10.22
C PRO A 83 8.88 11.88 10.39
N VAL A 84 8.47 12.12 11.65
CA VAL A 84 7.23 12.86 11.97
C VAL A 84 7.25 14.28 11.39
N SER A 85 8.43 14.89 11.31
CA SER A 85 8.66 16.22 10.76
C SER A 85 8.69 16.30 9.23
N ALA A 86 8.51 15.19 8.50
CA ALA A 86 8.61 15.21 7.04
C ALA A 86 7.50 16.09 6.40
N PRO A 87 7.84 17.09 5.56
CA PRO A 87 6.85 18.03 5.00
C PRO A 87 5.72 17.39 4.18
N ASN A 88 5.94 16.20 3.61
CA ASN A 88 4.97 15.48 2.79
C ASN A 88 4.28 14.33 3.54
N ARG A 89 4.51 14.16 4.85
CA ARG A 89 3.96 13.07 5.66
C ARG A 89 2.44 13.00 5.57
N GLU A 90 1.77 14.13 5.79
CA GLU A 90 0.31 14.22 5.74
C GLU A 90 -0.23 13.90 4.33
N SER A 91 0.43 14.41 3.28
CA SER A 91 0.04 14.11 1.90
C SER A 91 0.14 12.62 1.57
N ILE A 92 1.14 11.92 2.12
CA ILE A 92 1.29 10.46 1.95
C ILE A 92 0.23 9.72 2.76
N ALA A 93 -0.04 10.13 4.00
CA ALA A 93 -1.10 9.55 4.82
C ALA A 93 -2.47 9.65 4.14
N ASN A 94 -2.83 10.85 3.66
CA ASN A 94 -4.06 11.10 2.90
C ASN A 94 -4.13 10.28 1.61
N SER A 95 -2.98 10.06 0.95
CA SER A 95 -2.91 9.23 -0.25
C SER A 95 -3.16 7.75 0.02
N ILE A 96 -2.60 7.22 1.12
CA ILE A 96 -2.87 5.86 1.61
C ILE A 96 -4.35 5.72 1.93
N LEU A 97 -4.90 6.64 2.73
CA LEU A 97 -6.30 6.65 3.13
C LEU A 97 -7.23 6.60 1.92
N ALA A 98 -7.05 7.54 0.99
CA ALA A 98 -7.88 7.64 -0.21
C ALA A 98 -7.78 6.36 -1.06
N ALA A 99 -6.58 5.79 -1.19
CA ALA A 99 -6.39 4.59 -1.99
C ALA A 99 -7.07 3.36 -1.36
N MET A 100 -6.82 3.14 -0.07
CA MET A 100 -7.38 1.99 0.64
C MET A 100 -8.90 2.09 0.75
N GLN A 101 -9.47 3.28 1.01
CA GLN A 101 -10.93 3.50 1.00
C GLN A 101 -11.57 3.22 -0.38
N ALA A 102 -10.87 3.52 -1.47
CA ALA A 102 -11.38 3.26 -2.81
C ALA A 102 -11.36 1.76 -3.19
N ARG A 103 -10.44 0.99 -2.60
CA ARG A 103 -10.15 -0.40 -2.99
C ARG A 103 -10.75 -1.44 -2.05
N ASN A 104 -10.63 -1.25 -0.74
CA ASN A 104 -11.00 -2.26 0.25
C ASN A 104 -12.49 -2.67 0.16
N PRO A 105 -13.46 -1.76 -0.03
CA PRO A 105 -14.85 -2.15 -0.25
C PRO A 105 -15.10 -2.98 -1.51
N GLU A 106 -14.20 -2.95 -2.50
CA GLU A 106 -14.36 -3.74 -3.73
C GLU A 106 -14.16 -5.24 -3.53
N LEU A 107 -13.51 -5.64 -2.43
CA LEU A 107 -13.28 -7.04 -2.10
C LEU A 107 -14.59 -7.83 -1.96
N THR A 108 -15.65 -7.18 -1.47
CA THR A 108 -16.98 -7.79 -1.30
C THR A 108 -17.85 -7.66 -2.54
N CYS A 109 -17.82 -6.51 -3.22
CA CYS A 109 -18.76 -6.22 -4.32
C CYS A 109 -18.23 -6.59 -5.72
N ARG A 110 -16.90 -6.70 -5.90
CA ARG A 110 -16.26 -7.05 -7.18
C ARG A 110 -15.39 -8.31 -7.10
N GLY A 111 -15.24 -8.86 -5.90
CA GLY A 111 -14.44 -10.06 -5.65
C GLY A 111 -12.93 -9.80 -5.59
N ILE A 112 -12.18 -10.88 -5.44
CA ILE A 112 -10.73 -10.85 -5.20
C ILE A 112 -10.01 -11.25 -6.48
N MET A 113 -9.39 -10.27 -7.15
CA MET A 113 -8.73 -10.48 -8.45
C MET A 113 -7.27 -10.94 -8.34
N ASN A 114 -6.56 -10.52 -7.27
CA ASN A 114 -5.17 -10.90 -7.05
C ASN A 114 -4.90 -10.90 -5.53
N VAL A 115 -4.92 -12.10 -4.94
CA VAL A 115 -4.73 -12.30 -3.49
C VAL A 115 -3.38 -11.76 -3.03
N ASP A 116 -2.31 -12.12 -3.74
CA ASP A 116 -0.94 -11.78 -3.35
C ASP A 116 -0.71 -10.28 -3.23
N SER A 117 -1.02 -9.53 -4.29
CA SER A 117 -0.79 -8.08 -4.29
C SER A 117 -1.72 -7.34 -3.32
N LEU A 118 -2.92 -7.88 -3.06
CA LEU A 118 -3.84 -7.30 -2.08
C LEU A 118 -3.34 -7.54 -0.65
N LEU A 119 -2.92 -8.78 -0.37
CA LEU A 119 -2.43 -9.17 0.95
C LEU A 119 -1.12 -8.45 1.27
N GLU A 120 -0.17 -8.36 0.33
CA GLU A 120 1.07 -7.59 0.51
C GLU A 120 0.78 -6.12 0.86
N ALA A 121 -0.10 -5.45 0.10
CA ALA A 121 -0.42 -4.04 0.34
C ALA A 121 -1.10 -3.82 1.71
N ILE A 122 -2.03 -4.70 2.10
CA ILE A 122 -2.71 -4.61 3.40
C ILE A 122 -1.75 -4.93 4.54
N LEU A 123 -0.90 -5.95 4.41
CA LEU A 123 0.06 -6.31 5.45
C LEU A 123 1.09 -5.21 5.70
N LEU A 124 1.55 -4.51 4.65
CA LEU A 124 2.42 -3.35 4.81
C LEU A 124 1.73 -2.20 5.56
N PHE A 125 0.45 -1.96 5.32
CA PHE A 125 -0.32 -1.02 6.14
C PHE A 125 -0.48 -1.51 7.59
N GLN A 126 -0.74 -2.80 7.77
CA GLN A 126 -0.92 -3.40 9.10
C GLN A 126 0.36 -3.39 9.95
N ALA A 127 1.52 -3.41 9.30
CA ALA A 127 2.83 -3.34 9.96
C ALA A 127 3.16 -1.96 10.52
N LEU A 128 2.47 -0.89 10.07
CA LEU A 128 2.63 0.46 10.62
C LEU A 128 2.34 0.48 12.13
N SER A 129 3.04 1.35 12.86
CA SER A 129 2.77 1.61 14.28
C SER A 129 1.33 2.10 14.51
N PRO A 130 0.74 1.90 15.71
CA PRO A 130 -0.58 2.43 16.04
C PRO A 130 -0.73 3.93 15.74
N GLU A 131 0.29 4.74 16.05
CA GLU A 131 0.33 6.18 15.80
C GLU A 131 0.33 6.49 14.31
N GLN A 132 1.08 5.72 13.51
CA GLN A 132 1.07 5.85 12.05
C GLN A 132 -0.29 5.48 11.46
N ARG A 133 -0.91 4.38 11.90
CA ARG A 133 -2.24 3.99 11.42
C ARG A 133 -3.30 5.01 11.81
N GLN A 134 -3.20 5.58 13.02
CA GLN A 134 -4.07 6.67 13.46
C GLN A 134 -3.89 7.91 12.57
N ALA A 135 -2.65 8.25 12.20
CA ALA A 135 -2.37 9.38 11.31
C ALA A 135 -2.92 9.18 9.88
N VAL A 136 -3.02 7.94 9.40
CA VAL A 136 -3.68 7.62 8.12
C VAL A 136 -5.21 7.68 8.26
N GLY A 137 -5.75 7.19 9.38
CA GLY A 137 -7.19 7.14 9.62
C GLY A 137 -7.84 5.85 9.12
N SER A 138 -9.17 5.77 9.27
CA SER A 138 -9.93 4.54 8.97
C SER A 138 -10.09 4.30 7.47
N CYS A 139 -9.55 3.17 7.01
CA CYS A 139 -9.56 2.75 5.61
C CYS A 139 -10.07 1.33 5.38
N HIS A 140 -10.75 0.74 6.38
CA HIS A 140 -11.28 -0.63 6.35
C HIS A 140 -10.23 -1.74 6.11
N ALA A 141 -9.00 -1.52 6.58
CA ALA A 141 -7.91 -2.48 6.38
C ALA A 141 -8.11 -3.80 7.13
N ASP A 142 -8.71 -3.75 8.33
CA ASP A 142 -8.96 -4.94 9.15
C ASP A 142 -10.05 -5.82 8.54
N GLU A 143 -11.14 -5.20 8.07
CA GLU A 143 -12.23 -5.90 7.40
C GLU A 143 -11.74 -6.50 6.07
N ALA A 144 -10.93 -5.74 5.31
CA ALA A 144 -10.30 -6.21 4.09
C ALA A 144 -9.39 -7.42 4.34
N LEU A 145 -8.56 -7.37 5.40
CA LEU A 145 -7.71 -8.50 5.79
C LEU A 145 -8.55 -9.72 6.14
N ALA A 146 -9.59 -9.57 6.97
CA ALA A 146 -10.47 -10.67 7.36
C ALA A 146 -11.19 -11.32 6.15
N ILE A 147 -11.55 -10.53 5.14
CA ILE A 147 -12.10 -11.05 3.87
C ILE A 147 -11.06 -11.89 3.12
N LEU A 148 -9.82 -11.40 3.01
CA LEU A 148 -8.73 -12.13 2.35
C LEU A 148 -8.38 -13.42 3.09
N GLU A 149 -8.36 -13.40 4.42
CA GLU A 149 -8.12 -14.60 5.23
C GLU A 149 -9.19 -15.67 4.98
N ARG A 150 -10.47 -15.29 4.99
CA ARG A 150 -11.57 -16.21 4.66
C ARG A 150 -11.45 -16.76 3.24
N HIS A 151 -11.03 -15.93 2.29
CA HIS A 151 -10.78 -16.37 0.92
C HIS A 151 -9.63 -17.38 0.84
N CYS A 152 -8.51 -17.12 1.54
CA CYS A 152 -7.37 -18.02 1.62
C CYS A 152 -7.75 -19.38 2.23
N VAL A 153 -8.50 -19.37 3.33
CA VAL A 153 -9.03 -20.60 3.96
C VAL A 153 -9.93 -21.37 2.99
N THR A 154 -10.79 -20.67 2.23
CA THR A 154 -11.65 -21.32 1.23
C THR A 154 -10.84 -21.99 0.11
N ARG A 155 -9.75 -21.37 -0.34
CA ARG A 155 -8.83 -21.96 -1.32
C ARG A 155 -8.13 -23.19 -0.76
N LEU A 156 -7.59 -23.12 0.45
CA LEU A 156 -6.96 -24.24 1.13
C LEU A 156 -7.90 -25.45 1.25
N ARG A 157 -9.16 -25.23 1.63
CA ARG A 157 -10.19 -26.30 1.69
C ARG A 157 -10.47 -26.97 0.35
N LYS A 158 -10.14 -26.32 -0.76
CA LYS A 158 -10.24 -26.85 -2.13
C LYS A 158 -8.92 -27.43 -2.64
N ASN A 159 -7.95 -27.68 -1.75
CA ASN A 159 -6.58 -28.10 -2.09
C ASN A 159 -5.87 -27.15 -3.06
N GLN A 160 -6.18 -25.84 -2.99
CA GLN A 160 -5.52 -24.80 -3.76
C GLN A 160 -4.56 -24.02 -2.87
N GLY A 161 -3.44 -23.55 -3.44
CA GLY A 161 -2.55 -22.62 -2.75
C GLY A 161 -3.27 -21.30 -2.40
N PRO A 162 -3.22 -20.83 -1.14
CA PRO A 162 -3.94 -19.62 -0.70
C PRO A 162 -3.31 -18.33 -1.25
N PHE A 163 -1.99 -18.30 -1.34
CA PHE A 163 -1.12 -17.20 -1.79
C PHE A 163 0.25 -17.78 -2.18
N SER A 164 1.11 -17.00 -2.83
CA SER A 164 2.50 -17.42 -3.11
C SER A 164 3.38 -17.49 -1.84
N PRO A 165 4.50 -18.24 -1.86
CA PRO A 165 5.39 -18.38 -0.70
C PRO A 165 5.91 -17.06 -0.14
N GLY A 166 6.24 -16.09 -1.00
CA GLY A 166 6.75 -14.78 -0.58
C GLY A 166 5.74 -14.00 0.26
N VAL A 167 4.48 -13.94 -0.21
CA VAL A 167 3.40 -13.30 0.55
C VAL A 167 3.05 -14.11 1.81
N GLY A 168 3.14 -15.43 1.74
CA GLY A 168 2.96 -16.30 2.90
C GLY A 168 3.94 -15.99 4.03
N GLY A 169 5.21 -15.73 3.71
CA GLY A 169 6.21 -15.28 4.68
C GLY A 169 5.74 -14.04 5.46
N TYR A 170 5.37 -12.97 4.75
CA TYR A 170 4.86 -11.75 5.38
C TYR A 170 3.60 -11.98 6.22
N TYR A 171 2.67 -12.81 5.74
CA TYR A 171 1.45 -13.13 6.50
C TYR A 171 1.77 -13.84 7.81
N PHE A 172 2.66 -14.84 7.80
CA PHE A 172 3.02 -15.55 9.02
C PHE A 172 3.81 -14.68 9.99
N GLU A 173 4.69 -13.80 9.50
CA GLU A 173 5.35 -12.78 10.34
C GLU A 173 4.33 -11.88 11.03
N TYR A 174 3.33 -11.40 10.30
CA TYR A 174 2.23 -10.61 10.86
C TYR A 174 1.48 -11.36 11.97
N ILE A 175 1.09 -12.62 11.72
CA ILE A 175 0.39 -13.45 12.73
C ILE A 175 1.25 -13.67 13.97
N LEU A 176 2.55 -13.91 13.81
CA LEU A 176 3.49 -14.06 14.93
C LEU A 176 3.60 -12.76 15.74
N GLN A 177 3.60 -11.60 15.09
CA GLN A 177 3.62 -10.31 15.77
C GLN A 177 2.34 -10.05 16.56
N GLN A 178 1.17 -10.39 16.02
CA GLN A 178 -0.11 -10.22 16.74
C GLN A 178 -0.19 -11.06 18.00
N ARG A 179 0.39 -12.27 18.01
CA ARG A 179 0.40 -13.15 19.19
C ARG A 179 1.34 -12.71 20.31
N ARG A 180 2.29 -11.81 20.02
CA ARG A 180 3.26 -11.29 20.98
C ARG A 180 2.77 -10.02 21.69
N ARG A 181 1.68 -9.42 21.22
CA ARG A 181 1.02 -8.26 21.82
C ARG A 181 -0.08 -8.73 22.76
#